data_AF-A0A7V8AAA6-F1
#
_entry.id   AF-A0A7V8AAA6-F1
#
_cell.length_a   1.000
_cell.length_b   1.000
_cell.length_c   1.000
_cell.angle_alpha   90.00
_cell.angle_beta   90.00
_cell.angle_gamma   90.00
#
_symmetry.space_group_name_H-M   'P 1'
#
loop_
_entity.id
_entity.type
_entity.pdbx_description
1 polymer ?
#
loop_
_entity_poly.entity_id
_entity_poly.type
_entity_poly.pdbx_seq_one_letter_code
_entity_poly.pdbx_strand_id
1 'polypeptide(L)'
;EVTSLFEKVKAVIGNIPLRAHFHNTRNTGLANAYAAYQAGVRIIDASLGGLGGCPFAPNATGNIPTEDLVYMLSRAGIETGIDMDKMIATGWWLSDIMGRQLPAMLPRAGKFPA
;
A
#
# COMPACT_ATOMS: atom_id res chain seq x y z
N GLU A 1 2.25 16.68 -5.99
CA GLU A 1 1.45 16.30 -7.17
C GLU A 1 0.18 15.55 -6.79
N VAL A 2 0.28 14.37 -6.13
CA VAL A 2 -0.87 13.54 -5.73
C VAL A 2 -1.95 14.30 -4.96
N THR A 3 -1.58 15.06 -3.92
CA THR A 3 -2.53 15.86 -3.15
C THR A 3 -3.34 16.81 -4.03
N SER A 4 -2.66 17.62 -4.85
CA SER A 4 -3.30 18.58 -5.76
C SER A 4 -4.21 17.90 -6.79
N LEU A 5 -3.82 16.72 -7.29
CA LEU A 5 -4.66 15.96 -8.20
C LEU A 5 -5.97 15.53 -7.53
N PHE A 6 -5.89 14.92 -6.34
CA PHE A 6 -7.09 14.49 -5.62
C PHE A 6 -7.97 15.65 -5.18
N GLU A 7 -7.42 16.79 -4.80
CA GLU A 7 -8.20 18.01 -4.50
C GLU A 7 -8.98 18.49 -5.71
N LYS A 8 -8.35 18.53 -6.90
CA LYS A 8 -9.01 18.91 -8.16
C LYS A 8 -10.10 17.92 -8.55
N VAL A 9 -9.84 16.61 -8.41
CA VAL A 9 -10.85 15.58 -8.67
C VAL A 9 -12.03 15.72 -7.69
N LYS A 10 -11.75 15.90 -6.40
CA LYS A 10 -12.78 16.09 -5.36
C LYS A 10 -13.69 17.28 -5.67
N ALA A 11 -13.14 18.37 -6.20
CA ALA A 11 -13.90 19.57 -6.56
C ALA A 11 -14.94 19.33 -7.68
N VAL A 12 -14.76 18.30 -8.53
CA VAL A 12 -15.65 18.04 -9.68
C VAL A 12 -16.58 16.84 -9.48
N ILE A 13 -16.27 15.90 -8.60
CA ILE A 13 -17.05 14.65 -8.44
C ILE A 13 -18.13 14.71 -7.34
N GLY A 14 -18.21 15.80 -6.57
CA GLY A 14 -19.14 15.92 -5.44
C GLY A 14 -18.87 14.89 -4.34
N ASN A 15 -19.89 14.10 -3.98
CA ASN A 15 -19.83 13.14 -2.86
C ASN A 15 -19.39 11.72 -3.25
N ILE A 16 -18.96 11.51 -4.50
CA ILE A 16 -18.47 10.19 -4.93
C ILE A 16 -17.18 9.86 -4.16
N PRO A 17 -17.08 8.69 -3.48
CA PRO A 17 -15.88 8.31 -2.75
C PRO A 17 -14.65 8.17 -3.66
N LEU A 18 -13.52 8.71 -3.21
CA LEU A 18 -12.25 8.57 -3.90
C LEU A 18 -11.56 7.24 -3.55
N ARG A 19 -10.92 6.65 -4.56
CA ARG A 19 -10.05 5.48 -4.45
C ARG A 19 -8.68 5.79 -5.05
N ALA A 20 -7.62 5.29 -4.43
CA ALA A 20 -6.27 5.41 -4.95
C ALA A 20 -5.63 4.03 -5.13
N HIS A 21 -4.90 3.86 -6.23
CA HIS A 21 -4.12 2.66 -6.53
C HIS A 21 -2.70 3.09 -6.90
N PHE A 22 -1.70 2.63 -6.15
CA PHE A 22 -0.32 3.02 -6.36
C PHE A 22 0.60 1.82 -6.54
N HIS A 23 1.52 1.95 -7.50
CA HIS A 23 2.67 1.06 -7.64
C HIS A 23 3.86 1.64 -6.88
N ASN A 24 4.78 0.76 -6.46
CA ASN A 24 5.98 1.17 -5.75
C ASN A 24 7.26 1.14 -6.62
N THR A 25 7.12 1.21 -7.96
CA THR A 25 8.24 1.06 -8.94
C THR A 25 9.42 1.97 -8.68
N ARG A 26 9.16 3.16 -8.14
CA ARG A 26 10.18 4.18 -7.85
C ARG A 26 10.26 4.50 -6.36
N ASN A 27 9.78 3.58 -5.51
CA ASN A 27 9.75 3.72 -4.05
C ASN A 27 8.99 4.97 -3.54
N THR A 28 7.98 5.42 -4.28
CA THR A 28 7.14 6.59 -3.92
C THR A 28 5.71 6.19 -3.57
N GLY A 29 5.33 4.93 -3.73
CA GLY A 29 3.94 4.48 -3.64
C GLY A 29 3.31 4.71 -2.27
N LEU A 30 4.04 4.41 -1.18
CA LEU A 30 3.55 4.62 0.19
C LEU A 30 3.41 6.11 0.53
N ALA A 31 4.39 6.94 0.13
CA ALA A 31 4.31 8.38 0.30
C ALA A 31 3.11 8.98 -0.47
N ASN A 32 2.86 8.49 -1.69
CA ASN A 32 1.71 8.86 -2.49
C ASN A 32 0.39 8.41 -1.85
N ALA A 33 0.34 7.20 -1.29
CA ALA A 33 -0.82 6.69 -0.54
C ALA A 33 -1.17 7.59 0.65
N TYR A 34 -0.16 7.99 1.44
CA TYR A 34 -0.37 8.91 2.55
C TYR A 34 -0.81 10.31 2.08
N ALA A 35 -0.20 10.83 1.02
CA ALA A 35 -0.61 12.11 0.43
C ALA A 35 -2.06 12.09 -0.09
N ALA A 36 -2.49 10.97 -0.69
CA ALA A 36 -3.87 10.75 -1.11
C ALA A 36 -4.83 10.68 0.09
N TYR A 37 -4.45 9.98 1.17
CA TYR A 37 -5.22 9.94 2.41
C TYR A 37 -5.45 11.34 2.98
N GLN A 38 -4.41 12.17 3.03
CA GLN A 38 -4.50 13.56 3.50
C GLN A 38 -5.41 14.42 2.61
N ALA A 39 -5.46 14.15 1.30
CA ALA A 39 -6.39 14.81 0.37
C ALA A 39 -7.85 14.34 0.48
N GLY A 40 -8.15 13.38 1.36
CA GLY A 40 -9.50 12.89 1.61
C GLY A 40 -9.83 11.53 1.00
N VAL A 41 -8.86 10.82 0.41
CA VAL A 41 -9.04 9.43 -0.03
C VAL A 41 -9.20 8.52 1.18
N ARG A 42 -10.16 7.60 1.15
CA ARG A 42 -10.39 6.62 2.23
C ARG A 42 -10.34 5.17 1.75
N ILE A 43 -10.18 4.95 0.46
CA ILE A 43 -10.07 3.63 -0.13
C ILE A 43 -8.73 3.57 -0.87
N ILE A 44 -7.81 2.74 -0.38
CA ILE A 44 -6.47 2.60 -0.96
C ILE A 44 -6.27 1.13 -1.32
N ASP A 45 -6.00 0.88 -2.59
CA ASP A 45 -5.70 -0.45 -3.10
C ASP A 45 -4.22 -0.79 -2.84
N ALA A 46 -3.98 -2.02 -2.39
CA ALA A 46 -2.67 -2.56 -2.11
C ALA A 46 -2.65 -4.06 -2.46
N SER A 47 -1.47 -4.68 -2.42
CA SER A 47 -1.33 -6.12 -2.66
C SER A 47 -0.51 -6.79 -1.56
N LEU A 48 -0.92 -7.99 -1.15
CA LEU A 48 -0.19 -8.77 -0.16
C LEU A 48 1.23 -9.04 -0.65
N GLY A 49 2.24 -8.86 0.20
CA GLY A 49 3.64 -9.00 -0.15
C GLY A 49 4.16 -7.90 -1.09
N GLY A 50 3.34 -6.95 -1.52
CA GLY A 50 3.66 -6.07 -2.66
C GLY A 50 3.63 -6.81 -3.99
N LEU A 51 2.82 -7.87 -4.09
CA LEU A 51 2.68 -8.66 -5.30
C LEU A 51 2.22 -7.77 -6.47
N GLY A 52 2.69 -8.11 -7.65
CA GLY A 52 2.47 -7.37 -8.89
C GLY A 52 3.77 -7.19 -9.65
N GLY A 53 3.67 -6.40 -10.71
CA GLY A 53 4.70 -6.28 -11.74
C GLY A 53 4.12 -6.73 -13.06
N CYS A 54 4.46 -6.03 -14.13
CA CYS A 54 3.92 -6.35 -15.44
C CYS A 54 4.83 -7.41 -16.09
N PRO A 55 4.31 -8.58 -16.50
CA PRO A 55 5.11 -9.55 -17.25
C PRO A 55 5.62 -8.97 -18.59
N PHE A 56 5.04 -7.86 -19.06
CA PHE A 56 5.42 -7.18 -20.30
C PHE A 56 6.28 -5.93 -20.11
N ALA A 57 6.44 -5.40 -18.88
CA ALA A 57 7.30 -4.24 -18.61
C ALA A 57 8.47 -4.65 -17.73
N PRO A 58 9.69 -4.82 -18.30
CA PRO A 58 10.88 -5.16 -17.55
C PRO A 58 11.08 -4.16 -16.40
N ASN A 59 11.32 -4.66 -15.19
CA ASN A 59 11.61 -3.87 -13.97
C ASN A 59 10.47 -3.02 -13.40
N ALA A 60 9.24 -3.15 -13.89
CA ALA A 60 8.09 -2.58 -13.19
C ALA A 60 7.90 -3.32 -11.86
N THR A 61 8.28 -2.72 -10.73
CA THR A 61 7.94 -3.31 -9.42
C THR A 61 6.42 -3.31 -9.23
N GLY A 62 5.97 -4.17 -8.31
CA GLY A 62 4.55 -4.37 -8.01
C GLY A 62 3.87 -3.20 -7.30
N ASN A 63 2.69 -3.53 -6.77
CA ASN A 63 1.85 -2.64 -5.99
C ASN A 63 2.55 -2.22 -4.68
N ILE A 64 2.00 -1.22 -4.00
CA ILE A 64 2.37 -1.00 -2.60
C ILE A 64 2.05 -2.26 -1.76
N PRO A 65 2.97 -2.71 -0.89
CA PRO A 65 2.69 -3.82 0.01
C PRO A 65 1.59 -3.46 1.00
N THR A 66 0.63 -4.36 1.18
CA THR A 66 -0.46 -4.16 2.18
C THR A 66 0.13 -4.06 3.58
N GLU A 67 1.16 -4.85 3.85
CA GLU A 67 1.84 -4.91 5.12
C GLU A 67 2.47 -3.57 5.50
N ASP A 68 3.23 -3.00 4.56
CA ASP A 68 3.93 -1.74 4.77
C ASP A 68 2.95 -0.56 4.83
N LEU A 69 1.86 -0.61 4.06
CA LEU A 69 0.79 0.38 4.11
C LEU A 69 0.09 0.37 5.48
N VAL A 70 -0.36 -0.80 5.95
CA VAL A 70 -1.04 -0.94 7.25
C VAL A 70 -0.12 -0.54 8.38
N TYR A 71 1.16 -0.92 8.33
CA TYR A 71 2.15 -0.46 9.30
C TYR A 71 2.26 1.08 9.30
N MET A 72 2.49 1.70 8.13
CA MET A 72 2.60 3.16 8.03
C MET A 72 1.34 3.88 8.56
N LEU A 73 0.15 3.40 8.21
CA LEU A 73 -1.11 3.97 8.66
C LEU A 73 -1.29 3.82 10.18
N SER A 74 -1.00 2.64 10.74
CA SER A 74 -1.03 2.40 12.18
C SER A 74 -0.06 3.35 12.92
N ARG A 75 1.16 3.54 12.40
CA ARG A 75 2.14 4.49 12.96
C ARG A 75 1.69 5.95 12.87
N ALA A 76 0.81 6.27 11.93
CA ALA A 76 0.18 7.58 11.80
C ALA A 76 -1.11 7.72 12.63
N GLY A 77 -1.47 6.73 13.45
CA GLY A 77 -2.70 6.72 14.25
C GLY A 77 -3.98 6.47 13.45
N ILE A 78 -3.86 5.85 12.26
CA ILE A 78 -4.98 5.56 11.36
C ILE A 78 -5.31 4.08 11.44
N GLU A 79 -6.53 3.78 11.88
CA GLU A 79 -7.01 2.41 11.99
C GLU A 79 -7.53 1.88 10.65
N THR A 80 -7.15 0.64 10.33
CA THR A 80 -7.62 -0.08 9.13
C THR A 80 -8.51 -1.28 9.47
N GLY A 81 -8.51 -1.72 10.73
CA GLY A 81 -9.17 -2.96 11.17
C GLY A 81 -8.44 -4.24 10.77
N ILE A 82 -7.25 -4.15 10.16
CA ILE A 82 -6.47 -5.32 9.74
C ILE A 82 -5.58 -5.81 10.88
N ASP A 83 -5.67 -7.11 11.20
CA ASP A 83 -4.80 -7.78 12.14
C ASP A 83 -3.38 -7.93 11.57
N MET A 84 -2.43 -7.20 12.16
CA MET A 84 -1.06 -7.12 11.66
C MET A 84 -0.31 -8.45 11.77
N ASP A 85 -0.58 -9.26 12.80
CA ASP A 85 0.08 -10.54 12.99
C ASP A 85 -0.41 -11.58 11.98
N LYS A 86 -1.72 -11.65 11.75
CA LYS A 86 -2.29 -12.50 10.69
C LYS A 86 -1.80 -12.08 9.32
N MET A 87 -1.71 -10.77 9.07
CA MET A 87 -1.22 -10.24 7.80
C MET A 87 0.25 -10.61 7.56
N ILE A 88 1.12 -10.47 8.57
CA ILE A 88 2.53 -10.90 8.48
C ILE A 88 2.62 -12.40 8.18
N ALA A 89 1.87 -13.24 8.92
CA ALA A 89 1.86 -14.68 8.68
C ALA A 89 1.40 -15.03 7.26
N THR A 90 0.39 -14.32 6.74
CA THR A 90 -0.11 -14.51 5.38
C THR A 90 0.92 -14.08 4.32
N GLY A 91 1.67 -12.99 4.56
CA GLY A 91 2.76 -12.56 3.69
C GLY A 91 3.90 -13.59 3.58
N TRP A 92 4.23 -14.26 4.69
CA TRP A 92 5.19 -15.37 4.69
C TRP A 92 4.67 -16.59 3.94
N TRP A 93 3.42 -17.00 4.21
CA TRP A 93 2.77 -18.09 3.48
C TRP A 93 2.76 -17.84 1.97
N LEU A 94 2.40 -16.63 1.52
CA LEU A 94 2.38 -16.32 0.10
C LEU A 94 3.80 -16.34 -0.51
N SER A 95 4.81 -15.89 0.23
CA SER A 95 6.20 -15.95 -0.25
C SER A 95 6.66 -17.40 -0.49
N ASP A 96 6.26 -18.32 0.38
CA ASP A 96 6.54 -19.76 0.23
C ASP A 96 5.85 -20.33 -1.02
N ILE A 97 4.55 -20.06 -1.20
CA ILE A 97 3.79 -20.47 -2.40
C ILE A 97 4.42 -19.93 -3.68
N MET A 98 4.89 -18.68 -3.67
CA MET A 98 5.52 -18.05 -4.83
C MET A 98 6.94 -18.54 -5.09
N GLY A 99 7.52 -19.34 -4.18
CA GLY A 99 8.90 -19.82 -4.28
C GLY A 99 9.94 -18.70 -4.26
N ARG A 100 9.58 -17.51 -3.77
CA ARG A 100 10.46 -16.34 -3.73
C ARG A 100 10.04 -15.36 -2.64
N GLN A 101 11.00 -14.60 -2.15
CA GLN A 101 10.72 -13.52 -1.21
C GLN A 101 9.94 -12.38 -1.87
N LEU A 102 8.81 -12.00 -1.28
CA LEU A 102 7.98 -10.89 -1.77
C LEU A 102 8.46 -9.53 -1.26
N PRO A 103 8.30 -8.43 -2.02
CA PRO A 103 8.85 -7.11 -1.70
C PRO A 103 8.52 -6.49 -0.33
N ALA A 104 7.42 -6.88 0.32
CA ALA A 104 7.02 -6.34 1.62
C ALA A 104 8.14 -6.36 2.67
N MET A 105 8.28 -5.28 3.42
CA MET A 105 9.34 -5.12 4.42
C MET A 105 8.88 -5.47 5.84
N LEU A 106 7.63 -5.21 6.19
CA LEU A 106 7.11 -5.48 7.54
C LEU A 106 7.28 -6.95 7.96
N PRO A 107 6.96 -7.97 7.14
CA PRO A 107 7.19 -9.36 7.55
C PRO A 107 8.65 -9.64 7.90
N ARG A 108 9.59 -8.95 7.22
CA ARG A 108 11.05 -9.12 7.38
C ARG A 108 11.60 -8.36 8.59
N ALA A 109 11.10 -7.15 8.83
CA ALA A 109 11.60 -6.25 9.87
C ALA A 109 10.87 -6.44 11.21
N GLY A 110 9.65 -6.98 11.19
CA GLY A 110 8.78 -7.05 12.36
C GLY A 110 8.16 -5.70 12.73
N LYS A 111 7.42 -5.68 13.83
CA LYS A 111 6.52 -4.57 14.22
C LYS A 111 7.21 -3.43 15.00
N PHE A 112 8.54 -3.40 15.09
CA PHE A 112 9.26 -2.45 15.95
C PHE A 112 9.04 -0.97 15.55
N PRO A 113 8.89 -0.03 16.51
CA PRO A 113 8.73 -0.25 17.94
C PRO A 113 7.30 -0.71 18.22
N ALA A 114 7.19 -1.95 18.69
CA ALA A 114 5.90 -2.58 19.01
C ALA A 114 5.28 -1.90 20.23
#